data_AF-A0A4R7UZ53-F1
#
_entry.id   AF-A0A4R7UZ53-F1
#
_cell.length_a   1.000
_cell.length_b   1.000
_cell.length_c   1.000
_cell.angle_alpha   90.00
_cell.angle_beta   90.00
_cell.angle_gamma   90.00
#
_symmetry.space_group_name_H-M   'P 1'
#
loop_
_entity.id
_entity.type
_entity.pdbx_description
1 polymer ?
#
loop_
_entity_poly.entity_id
_entity_poly.type
_entity_poly.pdbx_seq_one_letter_code
_entity_poly.pdbx_strand_id
1 'polypeptide(L)'
;MINISRRRSLLLLTLVALALASILLFLYLKSSSDQTMTYTESRDLIRQIKQQNSQWENEILKARVALTHNYDPLVSPMNEMNRLWARFDAIESGHGRKDSAQWNAAHESFLQAMQEKTRLVEQFKSHNALLRNSLAFLPTAEDDIQQQLASLSDFDKLQLQNITTDTYDLLLSALEFAQVTSDDRAADIEVGLNKLKVNAQRLPLAFQTPIKILSSHISLIAREQPRVNQLLESIEGIPVADSLDNITTMLDHDQQRADQVDRQYHFYLLLFSVLLMLSLVWLAIRLIGSSPRSIGSIMLCKRPTMHWNSGSKNAPGNCATPRANCSTRHVRPAWRRSPPMCCTTSATCSTA
;
A
#
# COMPACT_ATOMS: atom_id res chain seq x y z
N MET A 1 66.33 -12.34 30.73
CA MET A 1 65.14 -11.48 31.01
C MET A 1 64.26 -11.15 29.78
N ILE A 2 64.60 -11.58 28.55
CA ILE A 2 63.90 -11.18 27.31
C ILE A 2 62.62 -12.00 27.00
N ASN A 3 62.44 -13.20 27.57
CA ASN A 3 61.27 -14.06 27.31
C ASN A 3 59.97 -13.66 28.06
N ILE A 4 60.08 -12.97 29.21
CA ILE A 4 58.92 -12.59 30.03
C ILE A 4 58.15 -11.41 29.40
N SER A 5 58.86 -10.44 28.82
CA SER A 5 58.22 -9.32 28.10
C SER A 5 57.48 -9.80 26.84
N ARG A 6 58.01 -10.83 26.18
CA ARG A 6 57.42 -11.42 24.96
C ARG A 6 56.11 -12.15 25.25
N ARG A 7 56.06 -12.98 26.31
CA ARG A 7 54.82 -13.65 26.76
C ARG A 7 53.77 -12.67 27.27
N ARG A 8 54.18 -11.64 28.04
CA ARG A 8 53.28 -10.57 28.49
C ARG A 8 52.69 -9.79 27.31
N SER A 9 53.50 -9.48 26.30
CA SER A 9 53.04 -8.76 25.10
C SER A 9 52.05 -9.59 24.27
N LEU A 10 52.25 -10.90 24.14
CA LEU A 10 51.29 -11.81 23.48
C LEU A 10 49.97 -11.91 24.25
N LEU A 11 50.02 -12.07 25.57
CA LEU A 11 48.82 -12.13 26.43
C LEU A 11 48.00 -10.83 26.36
N LEU A 12 48.66 -9.67 26.34
CA LEU A 12 48.00 -8.38 26.18
C LEU A 12 47.29 -8.27 24.82
N LEU A 13 47.92 -8.73 23.74
CA LEU A 13 47.33 -8.70 22.41
C LEU A 13 46.15 -9.66 22.25
N THR A 14 46.22 -10.86 22.84
CA THR A 14 45.07 -11.78 22.86
C THR A 14 43.91 -11.20 23.65
N LEU A 15 44.17 -10.50 24.76
CA LEU A 15 43.14 -9.79 25.53
C LEU A 15 42.49 -8.66 24.70
N VAL A 16 43.29 -7.88 23.98
CA VAL A 16 42.79 -6.84 23.08
C VAL A 16 41.93 -7.42 21.96
N ALA A 17 42.34 -8.54 21.35
CA ALA A 17 41.55 -9.20 20.32
C ALA A 17 40.21 -9.73 20.85
N LEU A 18 40.19 -10.31 22.06
CA LEU A 18 38.96 -10.74 22.75
C LEU A 18 38.04 -9.56 23.09
N ALA A 19 38.59 -8.46 23.59
CA ALA A 19 37.82 -7.25 23.88
C ALA A 19 37.18 -6.67 22.61
N LEU A 20 37.94 -6.58 21.52
CA LEU A 20 37.45 -6.15 20.22
C LEU A 20 36.33 -7.06 19.70
N ALA A 21 36.51 -8.38 19.76
CA ALA A 21 35.48 -9.34 19.34
C ALA A 21 34.18 -9.19 20.16
N SER A 22 34.29 -8.94 21.46
CA SER A 22 33.12 -8.69 22.33
C SER A 22 32.41 -7.38 21.99
N ILE A 23 33.16 -6.30 21.73
CA ILE A 23 32.60 -5.01 21.29
C ILE A 23 31.90 -5.17 19.92
N LEU A 24 32.51 -5.90 18.99
CA LEU A 24 31.94 -6.22 17.68
C LEU A 24 30.62 -6.98 17.80
N LEU A 25 30.57 -8.00 18.66
CA LEU A 25 29.34 -8.76 18.93
C LEU A 25 28.24 -7.87 19.53
N PHE A 26 28.59 -7.01 20.48
CA PHE A 26 27.65 -6.05 21.07
C PHE A 26 27.11 -5.05 20.04
N LEU A 27 27.98 -4.47 19.20
CA LEU A 27 27.58 -3.54 18.14
C LEU A 27 26.70 -4.24 17.09
N TYR A 28 27.01 -5.49 16.75
CA TYR A 28 26.22 -6.29 15.81
C TYR A 28 24.79 -6.54 16.33
N LEU A 29 24.66 -6.96 17.58
CA LEU A 29 23.34 -7.18 18.20
C LEU A 29 22.51 -5.89 18.28
N LYS A 30 23.18 -4.73 18.45
CA LYS A 30 22.51 -3.43 18.50
C LYS A 30 22.17 -2.84 17.13
N SER A 31 22.91 -3.20 16.09
CA SER A 31 22.73 -2.72 14.70
C SER A 31 21.73 -3.55 13.90
N SER A 32 21.35 -4.76 14.36
CA SER A 32 20.33 -5.57 13.66
C SER A 32 18.93 -4.95 13.80
N SER A 33 18.64 -3.96 12.95
CA SER A 33 17.34 -3.28 12.85
C SER A 33 16.42 -4.04 11.90
N ASP A 34 15.41 -4.71 12.46
CA ASP A 34 14.27 -5.27 11.71
C ASP A 34 13.26 -4.17 11.30
N GLN A 35 13.55 -2.90 11.62
CA GLN A 35 12.56 -1.80 11.55
C GLN A 35 12.34 -1.25 10.13
N THR A 36 13.31 -1.36 9.22
CA THR A 36 13.19 -0.81 7.86
C THR A 36 12.08 -1.48 7.04
N MET A 37 11.84 -2.78 7.25
CA MET A 37 10.74 -3.52 6.61
C MET A 37 9.38 -3.01 7.10
N THR A 38 9.28 -2.68 8.40
CA THR A 38 8.07 -2.15 9.02
C THR A 38 7.67 -0.78 8.45
N TYR A 39 8.60 0.18 8.30
CA TYR A 39 8.26 1.49 7.73
C TYR A 39 7.75 1.42 6.30
N THR A 40 8.26 0.46 5.51
CA THR A 40 7.81 0.26 4.14
C THR A 40 6.39 -0.29 4.10
N GLU A 41 6.08 -1.26 4.97
CA GLU A 41 4.73 -1.80 5.11
C GLU A 41 3.73 -0.73 5.58
N SER A 42 4.07 0.06 6.62
CA SER A 42 3.20 1.11 7.15
C SER A 42 2.88 2.19 6.11
N ARG A 43 3.85 2.63 5.31
CA ARG A 43 3.62 3.59 4.22
C ARG A 43 2.82 2.99 3.07
N ASP A 44 3.03 1.71 2.76
CA ASP A 44 2.23 1.04 1.74
C ASP A 44 0.76 0.93 2.16
N LEU A 45 0.49 0.66 3.44
CA LEU A 45 -0.87 0.68 3.98
C LEU A 45 -1.50 2.08 3.86
N ILE A 46 -0.77 3.14 4.22
CA ILE A 46 -1.24 4.52 4.03
C ILE A 46 -1.56 4.80 2.55
N ARG A 47 -0.65 4.42 1.64
CA ARG A 47 -0.85 4.57 0.19
C ARG A 47 -2.11 3.85 -0.29
N GLN A 48 -2.36 2.63 0.20
CA GLN A 48 -3.57 1.87 -0.11
C GLN A 48 -4.82 2.55 0.44
N ILE A 49 -4.78 3.12 1.65
CA ILE A 49 -5.91 3.89 2.21
C ILE A 49 -6.21 5.11 1.33
N LYS A 50 -5.19 5.87 0.91
CA LYS A 50 -5.38 7.01 -0.02
C LYS A 50 -6.05 6.57 -1.33
N GLN A 51 -5.61 5.45 -1.89
CA GLN A 51 -6.22 4.89 -3.10
C GLN A 51 -7.69 4.52 -2.89
N GLN A 52 -8.02 3.89 -1.76
CA GLN A 52 -9.41 3.58 -1.40
C GLN A 52 -10.24 4.84 -1.17
N ASN A 53 -9.67 5.90 -0.59
CA ASN A 53 -10.34 7.19 -0.44
C ASN A 53 -10.72 7.81 -1.79
N SER A 54 -9.78 7.82 -2.76
CA SER A 54 -10.09 8.30 -4.12
C SER A 54 -11.11 7.42 -4.85
N GLN A 55 -11.07 6.10 -4.61
CA GLN A 55 -12.10 5.20 -5.13
C GLN A 55 -13.47 5.52 -4.52
N TRP A 56 -13.52 5.80 -3.22
CA TRP A 56 -14.76 6.16 -2.53
C TRP A 56 -15.37 7.44 -3.08
N GLU A 57 -14.57 8.48 -3.28
CA GLU A 57 -14.98 9.74 -3.91
C GLU A 57 -15.56 9.52 -5.31
N ASN A 58 -14.93 8.65 -6.11
CA ASN A 58 -15.44 8.30 -7.42
C ASN A 58 -16.82 7.61 -7.36
N GLU A 59 -17.00 6.66 -6.43
CA GLU A 59 -18.29 5.98 -6.25
C GLU A 59 -19.38 6.94 -5.74
N ILE A 60 -19.03 7.96 -4.94
CA ILE A 60 -19.97 9.01 -4.50
C ILE A 60 -20.45 9.83 -5.70
N LEU A 61 -19.54 10.24 -6.59
CA LEU A 61 -19.88 10.95 -7.82
C LEU A 61 -20.73 10.09 -8.76
N LYS A 62 -20.45 8.78 -8.87
CA LYS A 62 -21.29 7.85 -9.63
C LYS A 62 -22.69 7.75 -9.02
N ALA A 63 -22.81 7.63 -7.71
CA ALA A 63 -24.10 7.54 -7.02
C ALA A 63 -24.95 8.81 -7.20
N ARG A 64 -24.33 9.98 -7.39
CA ARG A 64 -25.03 11.24 -7.72
C ARG A 64 -25.76 11.17 -9.07
N VAL A 65 -25.14 10.55 -10.07
CA VAL A 65 -25.65 10.52 -11.45
C VAL A 65 -26.38 9.22 -11.80
N ALA A 66 -26.20 8.16 -11.00
CA ALA A 66 -26.77 6.85 -11.27
C ALA A 66 -28.30 6.91 -11.35
N LEU A 67 -28.84 6.24 -12.38
CA LEU A 67 -30.28 6.07 -12.60
C LEU A 67 -30.90 5.05 -11.65
N THR A 68 -30.08 4.15 -11.09
CA THR A 68 -30.50 3.11 -10.15
C THR A 68 -29.92 3.35 -8.77
N HIS A 69 -30.72 3.16 -7.72
CA HIS A 69 -30.33 3.31 -6.31
C HIS A 69 -29.46 2.15 -5.83
N ASN A 70 -28.23 2.04 -6.34
CA ASN A 70 -27.26 1.11 -5.82
C ASN A 70 -26.19 1.84 -5.00
N TYR A 71 -26.32 1.77 -3.66
CA TYR A 71 -25.37 2.37 -2.72
C TYR A 71 -24.37 1.36 -2.14
N ASP A 72 -24.46 0.07 -2.49
CA ASP A 72 -23.53 -0.97 -2.02
C ASP A 72 -22.06 -0.65 -2.35
N PRO A 73 -21.73 -0.09 -3.54
CA PRO A 73 -20.36 0.31 -3.87
C PRO A 73 -19.77 1.37 -2.93
N LEU A 74 -20.59 2.12 -2.19
CA LEU A 74 -20.12 3.12 -1.22
C LEU A 74 -19.64 2.52 0.11
N VAL A 75 -19.96 1.25 0.38
CA VAL A 75 -19.63 0.60 1.66
C VAL A 75 -18.27 -0.11 1.58
N SER A 76 -17.93 -0.68 0.42
CA SER A 76 -16.72 -1.48 0.25
C SER A 76 -15.41 -0.70 0.49
N PRO A 77 -15.18 0.49 -0.11
CA PRO A 77 -13.97 1.27 0.13
C PRO A 77 -13.78 1.67 1.60
N MET A 78 -14.89 2.05 2.27
CA MET A 78 -14.88 2.40 3.69
C MET A 78 -14.42 1.23 4.57
N ASN A 79 -14.98 0.03 4.33
CA ASN A 79 -14.60 -1.16 5.07
C ASN A 79 -13.14 -1.54 4.85
N GLU A 80 -12.65 -1.43 3.61
CA GLU A 80 -11.25 -1.72 3.31
C GLU A 80 -10.31 -0.70 3.95
N MET A 81 -10.64 0.59 3.94
CA MET A 81 -9.86 1.61 4.66
C MET A 81 -9.79 1.32 6.16
N ASN A 82 -10.91 0.95 6.79
CA ASN A 82 -10.93 0.58 8.22
C ASN A 82 -10.05 -0.65 8.49
N ARG A 83 -10.06 -1.64 7.60
CA ARG A 83 -9.22 -2.83 7.70
C ARG A 83 -7.73 -2.50 7.57
N LEU A 84 -7.38 -1.69 6.56
CA LEU A 84 -6.01 -1.23 6.32
C LEU A 84 -5.49 -0.40 7.49
N TRP A 85 -6.34 0.49 8.02
CA TRP A 85 -6.00 1.30 9.19
C TRP A 85 -5.82 0.46 10.45
N ALA A 86 -6.66 -0.54 10.70
CA ALA A 86 -6.49 -1.45 11.84
C ALA A 86 -5.17 -2.24 11.75
N ARG A 87 -4.77 -2.66 10.55
CA ARG A 87 -3.46 -3.30 10.34
C ARG A 87 -2.31 -2.32 10.57
N PHE A 88 -2.43 -1.10 10.08
CA PHE A 88 -1.47 -0.03 10.33
C PHE A 88 -1.31 0.21 11.83
N ASP A 89 -2.42 0.39 12.56
CA ASP A 89 -2.42 0.66 13.99
C ASP A 89 -1.81 -0.48 14.82
N ALA A 90 -2.02 -1.73 14.41
CA ALA A 90 -1.41 -2.90 15.04
C ALA A 90 0.12 -2.92 14.88
N ILE A 91 0.63 -2.56 13.70
CA ILE A 91 2.07 -2.47 13.43
C ILE A 91 2.69 -1.32 14.25
N GLU A 92 2.07 -0.15 14.21
CA GLU A 92 2.61 1.08 14.79
C GLU A 92 2.50 1.11 16.32
N SER A 93 1.49 0.45 16.90
CA SER A 93 1.31 0.32 18.35
C SER A 93 2.48 -0.34 19.08
N GLY A 94 3.25 -1.20 18.39
CA GLY A 94 4.41 -1.90 18.95
C GLY A 94 5.71 -1.08 19.02
N HIS A 95 5.76 0.10 18.40
CA HIS A 95 6.99 0.87 18.20
C HIS A 95 7.22 1.97 19.24
N GLY A 96 6.48 1.99 20.35
CA GLY A 96 6.67 2.97 21.44
C GLY A 96 6.25 4.41 21.08
N ARG A 97 5.53 4.60 19.96
CA ARG A 97 5.09 5.93 19.48
C ARG A 97 3.95 6.55 20.29
N LYS A 98 3.30 5.76 21.16
CA LYS A 98 2.14 6.18 21.98
C LYS A 98 2.44 7.33 22.95
N ASP A 99 3.71 7.55 23.29
CA ASP A 99 4.13 8.63 24.20
C ASP A 99 4.34 9.97 23.47
N SER A 100 4.30 9.99 22.13
CA SER A 100 4.43 11.21 21.34
C SER A 100 3.07 11.91 21.19
N ALA A 101 2.94 13.09 21.81
CA ALA A 101 1.75 13.93 21.66
C ALA A 101 1.45 14.29 20.19
N GLN A 102 2.50 14.50 19.39
CA GLN A 102 2.36 14.81 17.97
C GLN A 102 1.80 13.62 17.17
N TRP A 103 2.23 12.39 17.49
CA TRP A 103 1.72 11.18 16.85
C TRP A 103 0.25 10.95 17.19
N ASN A 104 -0.10 11.07 18.47
CA ASN A 104 -1.49 10.90 18.93
C ASN A 104 -2.42 11.93 18.28
N ALA A 105 -1.98 13.18 18.15
CA ALA A 105 -2.76 14.21 17.46
C ALA A 105 -2.98 13.91 15.96
N ALA A 106 -1.96 13.41 15.26
CA ALA A 106 -2.12 13.03 13.85
C ALA A 106 -3.04 11.82 13.66
N HIS A 107 -2.92 10.82 14.53
CA HIS A 107 -3.79 9.64 14.56
C HIS A 107 -5.25 10.03 14.83
N GLU A 108 -5.49 10.87 15.83
CA GLU A 108 -6.81 11.39 16.15
C GLU A 108 -7.39 12.23 15.02
N SER A 109 -6.59 13.11 14.41
CA SER A 109 -7.01 13.92 13.26
C SER A 109 -7.50 13.06 12.10
N PHE A 110 -6.78 11.97 11.79
CA PHE A 110 -7.22 11.03 10.75
C PHE A 110 -8.54 10.34 11.12
N LEU A 111 -8.67 9.85 12.36
CA LEU A 111 -9.88 9.18 12.82
C LEU A 111 -11.10 10.12 12.78
N GLN A 112 -10.93 11.37 13.23
CA GLN A 112 -11.97 12.40 13.16
C GLN A 112 -12.36 12.70 11.71
N ALA A 113 -11.39 12.86 10.80
CA ALA A 113 -11.65 13.08 9.39
C ALA A 113 -12.42 11.90 8.76
N MET A 114 -12.02 10.66 9.04
CA MET A 114 -12.72 9.47 8.55
C MET A 114 -14.15 9.35 9.09
N GLN A 115 -14.34 9.62 10.39
CA GLN A 115 -15.67 9.60 11.01
C GLN A 115 -16.59 10.66 10.41
N GLU A 116 -16.07 11.88 10.23
CA GLU A 116 -16.86 12.99 9.68
C GLU A 116 -17.21 12.74 8.21
N LYS A 117 -16.26 12.26 7.39
CA LYS A 117 -16.54 11.89 6.01
C LYS A 117 -17.60 10.80 5.93
N THR A 118 -17.51 9.78 6.79
CA THR A 118 -18.52 8.70 6.87
C THR A 118 -19.90 9.26 7.21
N ARG A 119 -20.00 10.15 8.21
CA ARG A 119 -21.26 10.79 8.59
C ARG A 119 -21.87 11.57 7.43
N LEU A 120 -21.06 12.34 6.70
CA LEU A 120 -21.52 13.11 5.55
C LEU A 120 -21.96 12.21 4.38
N VAL A 121 -21.25 11.12 4.12
CA VAL A 121 -21.63 10.13 3.09
C VAL A 121 -22.97 9.48 3.41
N GLU A 122 -23.24 9.14 4.67
CA GLU A 122 -24.55 8.61 5.07
C GLU A 122 -25.67 9.64 4.88
N GLN A 123 -25.43 10.92 5.19
CA GLN A 123 -26.39 11.99 4.90
C GLN A 123 -26.62 12.14 3.40
N PHE A 124 -25.54 12.12 2.60
CA PHE A 124 -25.62 12.15 1.15
C PHE A 124 -26.49 11.01 0.61
N LYS A 125 -26.30 9.77 1.07
CA LYS A 125 -27.12 8.62 0.65
C LYS A 125 -28.61 8.88 0.89
N SER A 126 -28.97 9.35 2.08
CA SER A 126 -30.35 9.62 2.45
C SER A 126 -30.98 10.70 1.57
N HIS A 127 -30.32 11.86 1.45
CA HIS A 127 -30.82 13.00 0.67
C HIS A 127 -30.84 12.69 -0.84
N ASN A 128 -29.79 12.05 -1.36
CA ASN A 128 -29.74 11.68 -2.78
C ASN A 128 -30.80 10.63 -3.11
N ALA A 129 -31.11 9.68 -2.22
CA ALA A 129 -32.18 8.72 -2.44
C ALA A 129 -33.55 9.39 -2.57
N LEU A 130 -33.87 10.36 -1.70
CA LEU A 130 -35.11 11.13 -1.77
C LEU A 130 -35.23 11.92 -3.08
N LEU A 131 -34.13 12.58 -3.48
CA LEU A 131 -34.07 13.32 -4.72
C LEU A 131 -34.27 12.40 -5.94
N ARG A 132 -33.51 11.30 -6.02
CA ARG A 132 -33.58 10.35 -7.14
C ARG A 132 -34.95 9.68 -7.23
N ASN A 133 -35.56 9.32 -6.10
CA ASN A 133 -36.93 8.80 -6.06
C ASN A 133 -37.94 9.79 -6.63
N SER A 134 -37.78 11.08 -6.29
CA SER A 134 -38.69 12.12 -6.77
C SER A 134 -38.52 12.40 -8.26
N LEU A 135 -37.28 12.40 -8.75
CA LEU A 135 -36.97 12.55 -10.17
C LEU A 135 -37.49 11.37 -11.00
N ALA A 136 -37.33 10.15 -10.49
CA ALA A 136 -37.81 8.93 -11.15
C ALA A 136 -39.34 8.88 -11.23
N PHE A 137 -40.06 9.56 -10.33
CA PHE A 137 -41.53 9.65 -10.34
C PHE A 137 -42.07 10.61 -11.40
N LEU A 138 -41.28 11.61 -11.81
CA LEU A 138 -41.75 12.68 -12.70
C LEU A 138 -42.36 12.19 -14.03
N PRO A 139 -41.76 11.23 -14.77
CA PRO A 139 -42.35 10.74 -16.02
C PRO A 139 -43.69 10.03 -15.79
N THR A 140 -43.81 9.22 -14.73
CA THR A 140 -45.08 8.54 -14.41
C THR A 140 -46.17 9.54 -14.04
N ALA A 141 -45.83 10.60 -13.31
CA ALA A 141 -46.78 11.67 -12.98
C ALA A 141 -47.27 12.41 -14.23
N GLU A 142 -46.38 12.61 -15.20
CA GLU A 142 -46.70 13.20 -16.50
C GLU A 142 -47.68 12.31 -17.28
N ASP A 143 -47.37 11.02 -17.40
CA ASP A 143 -48.21 10.02 -18.09
C ASP A 143 -49.63 9.97 -17.49
N ASP A 144 -49.74 9.96 -16.16
CA ASP A 144 -51.03 9.95 -15.45
C ASP A 144 -51.87 11.18 -15.78
N ILE A 145 -51.26 12.37 -15.85
CA ILE A 145 -51.93 13.63 -16.19
C ILE A 145 -52.37 13.62 -17.67
N GLN A 146 -51.50 13.15 -18.57
CA GLN A 146 -51.81 13.03 -20.00
C GLN A 146 -52.99 12.09 -20.26
N GLN A 147 -53.00 10.92 -19.62
CA GLN A 147 -54.06 9.93 -19.79
C GLN A 147 -55.42 10.47 -19.31
N GLN A 148 -55.44 11.19 -18.19
CA GLN A 148 -56.67 11.83 -17.69
C GLN A 148 -57.15 12.94 -18.62
N LEU A 149 -56.24 13.75 -19.17
CA LEU A 149 -56.58 14.82 -20.13
C LEU A 149 -57.16 14.25 -21.43
N ALA A 150 -56.64 13.11 -21.91
CA ALA A 150 -57.15 12.44 -23.11
C ALA A 150 -58.60 11.94 -22.96
N SER A 151 -59.06 11.70 -21.72
CA SER A 151 -60.41 11.21 -21.43
C SER A 151 -61.49 12.30 -21.37
N LEU A 152 -61.12 13.58 -21.46
CA LEU A 152 -62.03 14.72 -21.35
C LEU A 152 -62.74 15.09 -22.66
N SER A 153 -63.89 15.77 -22.53
CA SER A 153 -64.62 16.38 -23.65
C SER A 153 -63.87 17.60 -24.21
N ASP A 154 -64.04 17.94 -25.49
CA ASP A 154 -63.28 19.03 -26.13
C ASP A 154 -63.56 20.42 -25.53
N PHE A 155 -64.73 20.63 -24.92
CA PHE A 155 -65.05 21.87 -24.22
C PHE A 155 -64.26 22.03 -22.91
N ASP A 156 -64.10 20.94 -22.16
CA ASP A 156 -63.33 20.94 -20.90
C ASP A 156 -61.82 21.07 -21.16
N LYS A 157 -61.33 20.56 -22.29
CA LYS A 157 -59.90 20.67 -22.68
C LYS A 157 -59.42 22.11 -22.80
N LEU A 158 -60.24 23.02 -23.35
CA LEU A 158 -59.85 24.43 -23.50
C LEU A 158 -59.72 25.15 -22.15
N GLN A 159 -60.53 24.79 -21.15
CA GLN A 159 -60.42 25.35 -19.81
C GLN A 159 -59.20 24.83 -19.05
N LEU A 160 -58.82 23.56 -19.27
CA LEU A 160 -57.65 22.96 -18.64
C LEU A 160 -56.32 23.28 -19.34
N GLN A 161 -56.34 23.72 -20.60
CA GLN A 161 -55.13 23.93 -21.41
C GLN A 161 -54.08 24.80 -20.73
N ASN A 162 -54.48 25.95 -20.14
CA ASN A 162 -53.55 26.84 -19.45
C ASN A 162 -52.88 26.17 -18.24
N ILE A 163 -53.64 25.38 -17.48
CA ILE A 163 -53.11 24.67 -16.30
C ILE A 163 -52.18 23.54 -16.72
N THR A 164 -52.53 22.84 -17.80
CA THR A 164 -51.69 21.82 -18.41
C THR A 164 -50.37 22.41 -18.89
N THR A 165 -50.38 23.54 -19.59
CA THR A 165 -49.15 24.25 -19.99
C THR A 165 -48.33 24.68 -18.78
N ASP A 166 -48.94 25.33 -17.78
CA ASP A 166 -48.25 25.71 -16.53
C ASP A 166 -47.62 24.50 -15.83
N THR A 167 -48.27 23.33 -15.89
CA THR A 167 -47.77 22.08 -15.29
C THR A 167 -46.55 21.56 -16.03
N TYR A 168 -46.56 21.57 -17.36
CA TYR A 168 -45.42 21.15 -18.18
C TYR A 168 -44.23 22.10 -18.05
N ASP A 169 -44.48 23.41 -18.03
CA ASP A 169 -43.43 24.42 -17.85
C ASP A 169 -42.76 24.23 -16.48
N LEU A 170 -43.54 23.94 -15.43
CA LEU A 170 -43.01 23.64 -14.10
C LEU A 170 -42.24 22.31 -14.06
N LEU A 171 -42.74 21.27 -14.72
CA LEU A 171 -42.06 19.98 -14.85
C LEU A 171 -40.70 20.14 -15.55
N LEU A 172 -40.67 20.85 -16.67
CA LEU A 172 -39.46 21.13 -17.42
C LEU A 172 -38.48 21.96 -16.57
N SER A 173 -38.97 23.01 -15.90
CA SER A 173 -38.15 23.83 -14.99
C SER A 173 -37.54 22.99 -13.86
N ALA A 174 -38.30 22.03 -13.32
CA ALA A 174 -37.82 21.13 -12.28
C ALA A 174 -36.74 20.16 -12.79
N LEU A 175 -36.90 19.63 -14.00
CA LEU A 175 -35.90 18.78 -14.66
C LEU A 175 -34.62 19.56 -15.00
N GLU A 176 -34.77 20.78 -15.51
CA GLU A 176 -33.64 21.68 -15.77
C GLU A 176 -32.88 22.01 -14.47
N PHE A 177 -33.60 22.37 -13.40
CA PHE A 177 -33.00 22.64 -12.10
C PHE A 177 -32.28 21.43 -11.50
N ALA A 178 -32.80 20.22 -11.72
CA ALA A 178 -32.16 18.99 -11.28
C ALA A 178 -30.81 18.74 -11.98
N GLN A 179 -30.59 19.31 -13.17
CA GLN A 179 -29.31 19.28 -13.88
C GLN A 179 -28.42 20.47 -13.53
N VAL A 180 -29.01 21.67 -13.48
CA VAL A 180 -28.30 22.94 -13.26
C VAL A 180 -29.02 23.74 -12.17
N THR A 181 -28.48 23.68 -10.96
CA THR A 181 -28.98 24.44 -9.80
C THR A 181 -28.60 25.91 -9.94
N SER A 182 -29.58 26.82 -9.86
CA SER A 182 -29.35 28.26 -9.77
C SER A 182 -30.50 28.95 -9.05
N ASP A 183 -30.24 30.14 -8.49
CA ASP A 183 -31.23 30.90 -7.72
C ASP A 183 -32.42 31.33 -8.59
N ASP A 184 -32.15 31.75 -9.83
CA ASP A 184 -33.19 32.14 -10.79
C ASP A 184 -34.16 30.98 -11.06
N ARG A 185 -33.63 29.76 -11.26
CA ARG A 185 -34.44 28.56 -11.49
C ARG A 185 -35.18 28.09 -10.25
N ALA A 186 -34.60 28.26 -9.07
CA ALA A 186 -35.28 27.99 -7.81
C ALA A 186 -36.49 28.93 -7.64
N ALA A 187 -36.34 30.21 -7.99
CA ALA A 187 -37.43 31.18 -7.97
C ALA A 187 -38.52 30.86 -9.00
N ASP A 188 -38.15 30.46 -10.22
CA ASP A 188 -39.09 30.01 -11.25
C ASP A 188 -39.95 28.82 -10.78
N ILE A 189 -39.32 27.82 -10.16
CA ILE A 189 -40.01 26.66 -9.59
C ILE A 189 -40.95 27.09 -8.46
N GLU A 190 -40.53 27.98 -7.57
CA GLU A 190 -41.39 28.48 -6.48
C GLU A 190 -42.62 29.23 -7.02
N VAL A 191 -42.43 30.09 -8.02
CA VAL A 191 -43.53 30.79 -8.69
C VAL A 191 -44.47 29.80 -9.36
N GLY A 192 -43.95 28.81 -10.09
CA GLY A 192 -44.76 27.78 -10.74
C GLY A 192 -45.54 26.91 -9.74
N LEU A 193 -44.92 26.51 -8.63
CA LEU A 193 -45.60 25.77 -7.54
C LEU A 193 -46.75 26.58 -6.94
N ASN A 194 -46.54 27.89 -6.72
CA ASN A 194 -47.58 28.77 -6.18
C ASN A 194 -48.74 28.97 -7.16
N LYS A 195 -48.45 29.18 -8.45
CA LYS A 195 -49.49 29.25 -9.51
C LYS A 195 -50.29 27.96 -9.57
N LEU A 196 -49.61 26.81 -9.57
CA LEU A 196 -50.26 25.51 -9.64
C LEU A 196 -51.14 25.24 -8.41
N LYS A 197 -50.70 25.63 -7.21
CA LYS A 197 -51.50 25.51 -5.99
C LYS A 197 -52.80 26.31 -6.03
N VAL A 198 -52.76 27.54 -6.56
CA VAL A 198 -53.95 28.39 -6.71
C VAL A 198 -54.89 27.83 -7.78
N ASN A 199 -54.33 27.37 -8.91
CA ASN A 199 -55.11 26.82 -10.01
C ASN A 199 -55.69 25.43 -9.71
N ALA A 200 -55.01 24.62 -8.89
CA ALA A 200 -55.47 23.29 -8.51
C ALA A 200 -56.83 23.30 -7.79
N GLN A 201 -57.17 24.37 -7.06
CA GLN A 201 -58.48 24.50 -6.40
C GLN A 201 -59.64 24.66 -7.41
N ARG A 202 -59.32 25.07 -8.65
CA ARG A 202 -60.28 25.27 -9.73
C ARG A 202 -60.41 24.04 -10.64
N LEU A 203 -59.57 23.03 -10.44
CA LEU A 203 -59.59 21.80 -11.20
C LEU A 203 -60.71 20.85 -10.74
N PRO A 204 -61.27 20.04 -11.66
CA PRO A 204 -62.11 18.91 -11.28
C PRO A 204 -61.38 17.96 -10.31
N LEU A 205 -62.12 17.32 -9.41
CA LEU A 205 -61.58 16.43 -8.37
C LEU A 205 -60.62 15.35 -8.91
N ALA A 206 -60.84 14.85 -10.12
CA ALA A 206 -59.99 13.86 -10.77
C ALA A 206 -58.53 14.35 -10.94
N PHE A 207 -58.32 15.64 -11.25
CA PHE A 207 -57.01 16.22 -11.53
C PHE A 207 -56.31 16.81 -10.30
N GLN A 208 -57.05 17.04 -9.21
CA GLN A 208 -56.48 17.63 -7.99
C GLN A 208 -55.42 16.71 -7.36
N THR A 209 -55.67 15.40 -7.34
CA THR A 209 -54.76 14.42 -6.72
C THR A 209 -53.44 14.29 -7.49
N PRO A 210 -53.42 14.01 -8.81
CA PRO A 210 -52.17 13.93 -9.58
C PRO A 210 -51.33 15.20 -9.50
N ILE A 211 -51.98 16.38 -9.63
CA ILE A 211 -51.31 17.68 -9.56
C ILE A 211 -50.71 17.94 -8.17
N LYS A 212 -51.41 17.53 -7.11
CA LYS A 212 -50.89 17.63 -5.73
C LYS A 212 -49.69 16.71 -5.50
N ILE A 213 -49.72 15.50 -6.05
CA ILE A 213 -48.60 14.56 -5.95
C ILE A 213 -47.39 15.10 -6.71
N LEU A 214 -47.58 15.54 -7.97
CA LEU A 214 -46.53 16.12 -8.80
C LEU A 214 -45.88 17.34 -8.12
N SER A 215 -46.68 18.30 -7.66
CA SER A 215 -46.17 19.49 -6.96
C SER A 215 -45.41 19.15 -5.68
N SER A 216 -45.82 18.09 -4.95
CA SER A 216 -45.08 17.59 -3.79
C SER A 216 -43.68 17.08 -4.17
N HIS A 217 -43.57 16.31 -5.26
CA HIS A 217 -42.28 15.81 -5.75
C HIS A 217 -41.39 16.93 -6.29
N ILE A 218 -41.94 17.89 -7.05
CA ILE A 218 -41.19 19.06 -7.53
C ILE A 218 -40.68 19.91 -6.36
N SER A 219 -41.52 20.13 -5.35
CA SER A 219 -41.12 20.84 -4.13
C SER A 219 -40.04 20.08 -3.35
N LEU A 220 -40.07 18.75 -3.36
CA LEU A 220 -39.02 17.93 -2.76
C LEU A 220 -37.70 18.03 -3.54
N ILE A 221 -37.74 17.99 -4.88
CA ILE A 221 -36.57 18.21 -5.75
C ILE A 221 -35.94 19.57 -5.47
N ALA A 222 -36.75 20.64 -5.43
CA ALA A 222 -36.30 22.00 -5.17
C ALA A 222 -35.53 22.12 -3.83
N ARG A 223 -35.95 21.38 -2.79
CA ARG A 223 -35.30 21.38 -1.48
C ARG A 223 -34.07 20.48 -1.39
N GLU A 224 -34.13 19.30 -1.99
CA GLU A 224 -33.08 18.28 -1.82
C GLU A 224 -31.90 18.50 -2.76
N GLN A 225 -32.12 19.09 -3.94
CA GLN A 225 -31.07 19.33 -4.92
C GLN A 225 -29.91 20.19 -4.38
N PRO A 226 -30.13 21.36 -3.73
CA PRO A 226 -29.05 22.15 -3.13
C PRO A 226 -28.35 21.43 -1.98
N ARG A 227 -29.11 20.68 -1.16
CA ARG A 227 -28.55 19.91 -0.02
C ARG A 227 -27.59 18.84 -0.49
N VAL A 228 -27.94 18.10 -1.53
CA VAL A 228 -27.06 17.08 -2.10
C VAL A 228 -25.79 17.70 -2.67
N ASN A 229 -25.88 18.85 -3.37
CA ASN A 229 -24.71 19.56 -3.86
C ASN A 229 -23.79 20.02 -2.71
N GLN A 230 -24.36 20.63 -1.67
CA GLN A 230 -23.61 21.06 -0.48
C GLN A 230 -22.94 19.89 0.24
N LEU A 231 -23.61 18.73 0.31
CA LEU A 231 -23.04 17.53 0.90
C LEU A 231 -21.85 17.01 0.08
N LEU A 232 -21.92 17.05 -1.25
CA LEU A 232 -20.79 16.67 -2.11
C LEU A 232 -19.57 17.58 -1.87
N GLU A 233 -19.78 18.90 -1.84
CA GLU A 233 -18.73 19.87 -1.53
C GLU A 233 -18.15 19.65 -0.13
N SER A 234 -19.00 19.38 0.86
CA SER A 234 -18.58 19.13 2.23
C SER A 234 -17.78 17.83 2.37
N ILE A 235 -18.13 16.78 1.60
CA ILE A 235 -17.41 15.49 1.57
C ILE A 235 -16.03 15.67 0.94
N GLU A 236 -15.94 16.40 -0.17
CA GLU A 236 -14.67 16.69 -0.87
C GLU A 236 -13.72 17.51 0.02
N GLY A 237 -14.26 18.44 0.81
CA GLY A 237 -13.49 19.27 1.73
C GLY A 237 -12.88 18.55 2.94
N ILE A 238 -13.18 17.27 3.19
CA ILE A 238 -12.64 16.54 4.35
C ILE A 238 -11.18 16.10 4.11
N PRO A 239 -10.21 16.54 4.94
CA PRO A 239 -8.77 16.37 4.70
C PRO A 239 -8.24 14.97 5.11
N VAL A 240 -8.81 13.90 4.55
CA VAL A 240 -8.36 12.52 4.81
C VAL A 240 -6.94 12.29 4.27
N ALA A 241 -6.69 12.70 3.02
CA ALA A 241 -5.39 12.55 2.38
C ALA A 241 -4.29 13.35 3.09
N ASP A 242 -4.58 14.59 3.48
CA ASP A 242 -3.63 15.45 4.19
C ASP A 242 -3.29 14.90 5.58
N SER A 243 -4.29 14.35 6.29
CA SER A 243 -4.07 13.69 7.58
C SER A 243 -3.12 12.49 7.44
N LEU A 244 -3.28 11.70 6.38
CA LEU A 244 -2.39 10.57 6.05
C LEU A 244 -0.99 11.01 5.61
N ASP A 245 -0.87 12.14 4.92
CA ASP A 245 0.42 12.71 4.51
C ASP A 245 1.21 13.25 5.70
N ASN A 246 0.53 13.80 6.70
CA ASN A 246 1.14 14.17 7.97
C ASN A 246 1.74 12.95 8.68
N ILE A 247 1.00 11.84 8.77
CA ILE A 247 1.49 10.57 9.35
C ILE A 247 2.68 10.03 8.54
N THR A 248 2.59 10.04 7.21
CA THR A 248 3.68 9.61 6.33
C THR A 248 4.95 10.42 6.56
N THR A 249 4.83 11.74 6.69
CA THR A 249 5.95 12.63 6.98
C THR A 249 6.59 12.32 8.33
N MET A 250 5.80 11.98 9.35
CA MET A 250 6.32 11.55 10.66
C MET A 250 7.09 10.23 10.54
N LEU A 251 6.56 9.25 9.80
CA LEU A 251 7.24 7.97 9.55
C LEU A 251 8.56 8.17 8.81
N ASP A 252 8.59 9.04 7.80
CA ASP A 252 9.81 9.33 7.05
C ASP A 252 10.87 9.99 7.93
N HIS A 253 10.49 10.92 8.79
CA HIS A 253 11.42 11.53 9.75
C HIS A 253 11.95 10.53 10.77
N ASP A 254 11.10 9.64 11.27
CA ASP A 254 11.48 8.61 12.24
C ASP A 254 12.46 7.61 11.60
N GLN A 255 12.15 7.14 10.39
CA GLN A 255 13.04 6.27 9.63
C GLN A 255 14.39 6.96 9.36
N GLN A 256 14.40 8.22 8.93
CA GLN A 256 15.65 8.95 8.66
C GLN A 256 16.55 9.03 9.90
N ARG A 257 15.97 9.23 11.09
CA ARG A 257 16.72 9.23 12.35
C ARG A 257 17.27 7.84 12.67
N ALA A 258 16.46 6.79 12.52
CA ALA A 258 16.89 5.41 12.72
C ALA A 258 18.05 5.04 11.77
N ASP A 259 17.92 5.36 10.48
CA ASP A 259 18.93 5.09 9.45
C ASP A 259 20.23 5.91 9.67
N GLN A 260 20.15 7.11 10.25
CA GLN A 260 21.34 7.87 10.65
C GLN A 260 22.09 7.19 11.79
N VAL A 261 21.36 6.74 12.81
CA VAL A 261 21.93 6.02 13.96
C VAL A 261 22.56 4.71 13.50
N ASP A 262 21.86 3.93 12.67
CA ASP A 262 22.36 2.66 12.16
C ASP A 262 23.64 2.82 11.31
N ARG A 263 23.70 3.84 10.44
CA ARG A 263 24.93 4.18 9.71
C ARG A 263 26.13 4.45 10.62
N GLN A 264 25.92 5.12 11.76
CA GLN A 264 27.01 5.35 12.73
C GLN A 264 27.49 4.03 13.35
N TYR A 265 26.57 3.15 13.73
CA TYR A 265 26.91 1.83 14.27
C TYR A 265 27.65 0.97 13.24
N HIS A 266 27.21 0.96 11.98
CA HIS A 266 27.91 0.27 10.90
C HIS A 266 29.31 0.82 10.64
N PHE A 267 29.51 2.14 10.70
CA PHE A 267 30.84 2.74 10.61
C PHE A 267 31.76 2.26 11.75
N TYR A 268 31.27 2.27 13.00
CA TYR A 268 32.04 1.74 14.13
C TYR A 268 32.35 0.25 13.97
N LEU A 269 31.38 -0.54 13.51
CA LEU A 269 31.55 -1.97 13.27
C LEU A 269 32.63 -2.23 12.22
N LEU A 270 32.64 -1.49 11.11
CA LEU A 270 33.69 -1.58 10.09
C LEU A 270 35.07 -1.17 10.64
N LEU A 271 35.14 -0.06 11.38
CA LEU A 271 36.37 0.43 11.98
C LEU A 271 36.98 -0.61 12.95
N PHE A 272 36.18 -1.16 13.86
CA PHE A 272 36.62 -2.18 14.82
C PHE A 272 36.95 -3.52 14.14
N SER A 273 36.24 -3.89 13.07
CA SER A 273 36.54 -5.09 12.28
C SER A 273 37.90 -5.00 11.61
N VAL A 274 38.21 -3.86 10.97
CA VAL A 274 39.54 -3.62 10.37
C VAL A 274 40.63 -3.64 11.44
N LEU A 275 40.40 -3.04 12.60
CA LEU A 275 41.35 -3.01 13.70
C LEU A 275 41.63 -4.41 14.29
N LEU A 276 40.58 -5.24 14.42
CA LEU A 276 40.70 -6.65 14.80
C LEU A 276 41.48 -7.44 13.75
N MET A 277 41.18 -7.27 12.46
CA MET A 277 41.88 -7.95 11.37
C MET A 277 43.37 -7.61 11.35
N LEU A 278 43.73 -6.33 11.49
CA LEU A 278 45.12 -5.89 11.57
C LEU A 278 45.83 -6.48 12.80
N SER A 279 45.16 -6.52 13.96
CA SER A 279 45.69 -7.12 15.18
C SER A 279 45.99 -8.61 14.99
N LEU A 280 45.08 -9.37 14.37
CA LEU A 280 45.26 -10.80 14.09
C LEU A 280 46.38 -11.06 13.08
N VAL A 281 46.45 -10.29 11.99
CA VAL A 281 47.53 -10.39 10.99
C VAL A 281 48.88 -10.13 11.64
N TRP A 282 48.97 -9.10 12.49
CA TRP A 282 50.20 -8.77 13.20
C TRP A 282 50.61 -9.88 14.17
N LEU A 283 49.64 -10.46 14.90
CA LEU A 283 49.87 -11.57 15.82
C LEU A 283 50.37 -12.81 15.07
N ALA A 284 49.80 -13.11 13.89
CA ALA A 284 50.25 -14.18 13.01
C ALA A 284 51.68 -13.99 12.51
N ILE A 285 52.02 -12.80 11.98
CA ILE A 285 53.38 -12.47 11.54
C ILE A 285 54.38 -12.62 12.69
N ARG A 286 54.04 -12.14 13.88
CA ARG A 286 54.92 -12.22 15.05
C ARG A 286 55.11 -13.65 15.57
N LEU A 287 54.08 -14.48 15.54
CA LEU A 287 54.16 -15.91 15.87
C LEU A 287 55.10 -16.63 14.89
N ILE A 288 54.91 -16.42 13.58
CA ILE A 288 55.74 -17.04 12.53
C ILE A 288 57.19 -16.55 12.59
N GLY A 289 57.41 -15.24 12.76
CA GLY A 289 58.74 -14.65 12.90
C GLY A 289 59.45 -14.99 14.23
N SER A 290 58.73 -15.55 15.21
CA SER A 290 59.32 -16.00 16.48
C SER A 290 59.81 -17.46 16.47
N SER A 291 59.51 -18.20 15.41
CA SER A 291 59.93 -19.60 15.23
C SER A 291 61.00 -19.76 14.13
N PRO A 292 62.27 -19.32 14.32
CA PRO A 292 63.38 -19.87 13.57
C PRO A 292 64.00 -21.07 14.33
N ARG A 293 64.14 -22.20 13.63
CA ARG A 293 64.80 -23.49 13.98
C ARG A 293 63.96 -24.58 14.65
N SER A 294 63.35 -25.44 13.82
CA SER A 294 63.44 -26.90 14.03
C SER A 294 63.28 -27.71 12.72
N ILE A 295 63.89 -27.27 11.62
CA ILE A 295 64.09 -28.14 10.45
C ILE A 295 65.55 -28.00 10.03
N GLY A 296 66.36 -29.01 10.30
CA GLY A 296 67.76 -29.05 9.88
C GLY A 296 68.72 -29.67 10.89
N SER A 297 68.62 -30.98 11.12
CA SER A 297 69.75 -31.78 11.62
C SER A 297 69.75 -33.11 10.89
N ILE A 298 70.11 -33.05 9.60
CA ILE A 298 70.66 -34.20 8.89
C ILE A 298 72.10 -34.32 9.39
N MET A 299 72.29 -35.16 10.40
CA MET A 299 73.60 -35.49 10.95
C MET A 299 74.28 -36.48 10.01
N LEU A 300 75.27 -35.99 9.27
CA LEU A 300 76.28 -36.78 8.55
C LEU A 300 77.00 -37.70 9.54
N CYS A 301 76.73 -39.01 9.49
CA CYS A 301 77.52 -40.02 10.18
C CYS A 301 78.59 -40.61 9.23
N LYS A 302 79.81 -40.11 9.45
CA LYS A 302 81.16 -40.61 9.17
C LYS A 302 81.29 -42.08 8.73
N ARG A 303 81.96 -42.30 7.58
CA ARG A 303 82.57 -43.58 7.15
C ARG A 303 83.55 -44.14 8.22
N PRO A 304 83.66 -45.47 8.30
CA PRO A 304 84.98 -46.09 8.21
C PRO A 304 85.04 -47.35 7.30
N THR A 305 86.10 -47.37 6.49
CA THR A 305 86.96 -48.49 6.05
C THR A 305 86.39 -49.86 5.64
N MET A 306 86.75 -50.21 4.40
CA MET A 306 86.73 -51.54 3.76
C MET A 306 87.34 -52.65 4.61
N HIS A 307 86.69 -53.83 4.58
CA HIS A 307 87.41 -55.10 4.52
C HIS A 307 86.72 -56.02 3.50
N TRP A 308 87.53 -56.55 2.60
CA TRP A 308 87.20 -57.44 1.49
C TRP A 308 86.95 -58.86 2.04
N ASN A 309 85.91 -59.56 1.56
CA ASN A 309 85.96 -61.03 1.48
C ASN A 309 85.07 -61.54 0.32
N SER A 310 85.67 -62.44 -0.46
CA SER A 310 85.20 -63.05 -1.70
C SER A 310 84.28 -64.27 -1.46
N GLY A 311 83.32 -64.53 -2.36
CA GLY A 311 82.61 -65.82 -2.34
C GLY A 311 81.38 -65.98 -3.26
N SER A 312 81.62 -66.12 -4.56
CA SER A 312 80.93 -66.95 -5.58
C SER A 312 79.38 -67.07 -5.70
N LYS A 313 78.91 -66.76 -6.93
CA LYS A 313 78.08 -67.58 -7.86
C LYS A 313 76.62 -67.92 -7.51
N ASN A 314 75.66 -67.34 -8.24
CA ASN A 314 74.97 -67.96 -9.40
C ASN A 314 73.83 -67.07 -9.97
N ALA A 315 73.56 -67.23 -11.26
CA ALA A 315 72.77 -66.39 -12.18
C ALA A 315 71.25 -66.73 -12.21
N PRO A 316 70.47 -66.44 -13.28
CA PRO A 316 69.84 -65.15 -13.62
C PRO A 316 68.31 -65.25 -13.88
N GLY A 317 67.63 -64.12 -14.13
CA GLY A 317 66.25 -64.14 -14.68
C GLY A 317 65.57 -62.77 -14.85
N ASN A 318 65.66 -62.19 -16.05
CA ASN A 318 64.61 -61.56 -16.90
C ASN A 318 63.25 -61.20 -16.24
N CYS A 319 62.49 -60.16 -16.59
CA CYS A 319 62.46 -59.21 -17.71
C CYS A 319 61.36 -58.15 -17.43
N ALA A 320 61.33 -57.10 -18.28
CA ALA A 320 60.15 -56.32 -18.70
C ALA A 320 59.65 -55.12 -17.85
N THR A 321 60.22 -53.94 -18.16
CA THR A 321 59.55 -52.64 -18.36
C THR A 321 58.61 -52.64 -19.61
N PRO A 322 58.01 -51.52 -20.07
CA PRO A 322 57.31 -50.38 -19.43
C PRO A 322 56.01 -49.96 -20.20
N ARG A 323 55.25 -48.97 -19.70
CA ARG A 323 54.64 -47.82 -20.45
C ARG A 323 53.58 -47.15 -19.54
N ALA A 324 53.53 -45.85 -19.27
CA ALA A 324 53.70 -44.60 -20.03
C ALA A 324 52.36 -43.86 -20.23
N ASN A 325 52.48 -42.53 -20.19
CA ASN A 325 51.59 -41.43 -20.58
C ASN A 325 50.56 -40.93 -19.56
N CYS A 326 50.65 -39.68 -19.06
CA CYS A 326 50.73 -38.33 -19.68
C CYS A 326 49.42 -37.78 -20.27
N SER A 327 48.98 -36.66 -19.68
CA SER A 327 48.47 -35.39 -20.29
C SER A 327 47.21 -34.90 -19.55
N THR A 328 47.19 -33.73 -18.88
CA THR A 328 47.02 -32.34 -19.39
C THR A 328 45.88 -32.24 -20.41
N ARG A 329 44.83 -31.40 -20.27
CA ARG A 329 44.91 -29.94 -20.18
C ARG A 329 43.51 -29.29 -20.10
N HIS A 330 43.49 -28.12 -19.44
CA HIS A 330 42.74 -26.88 -19.72
C HIS A 330 41.21 -26.82 -19.83
N VAL A 331 40.68 -26.00 -18.91
CA VAL A 331 39.38 -25.30 -18.93
C VAL A 331 39.56 -23.90 -19.57
N ARG A 332 38.61 -23.49 -20.43
CA ARG A 332 38.23 -22.09 -20.66
C ARG A 332 36.71 -21.96 -20.82
N PRO A 333 36.08 -20.84 -20.41
CA PRO A 333 34.64 -20.64 -20.40
C PRO A 333 34.13 -19.75 -21.56
N ALA A 334 32.85 -19.86 -21.91
CA ALA A 334 32.15 -18.84 -22.70
C ALA A 334 30.64 -18.80 -22.43
N TRP A 335 30.11 -17.59 -22.53
CA TRP A 335 28.81 -17.02 -22.16
C TRP A 335 27.59 -17.40 -23.05
N ARG A 336 26.40 -17.01 -22.54
CA ARG A 336 25.15 -16.54 -23.21
C ARG A 336 24.14 -17.59 -23.76
N ARG A 337 22.92 -17.63 -23.19
CA ARG A 337 21.64 -17.10 -23.73
C ARG A 337 20.40 -17.61 -22.95
N SER A 338 19.39 -16.76 -22.93
CA SER A 338 18.03 -16.82 -22.33
C SER A 338 17.10 -17.91 -22.95
N PRO A 339 15.85 -18.10 -22.45
CA PRO A 339 15.09 -19.36 -22.40
C PRO A 339 14.08 -19.54 -23.56
N PRO A 340 13.29 -20.65 -23.54
CA PRO A 340 11.94 -20.60 -24.11
C PRO A 340 10.82 -21.09 -23.18
N MET A 341 9.68 -20.44 -23.36
CA MET A 341 8.32 -20.81 -22.96
C MET A 341 7.72 -21.84 -23.93
N CYS A 342 6.69 -22.56 -23.42
CA CYS A 342 5.56 -23.19 -24.10
C CYS A 342 5.80 -24.35 -25.09
N CYS A 343 5.34 -25.54 -24.69
CA CYS A 343 4.66 -26.48 -25.57
C CYS A 343 3.48 -27.15 -24.82
N THR A 344 2.30 -26.94 -25.39
CA THR A 344 1.02 -27.62 -25.15
C THR A 344 1.05 -29.06 -25.67
N THR A 345 0.52 -30.02 -24.91
CA THR A 345 -0.15 -31.20 -25.48
C THR A 345 -1.13 -31.84 -24.51
N SER A 346 -2.39 -31.88 -24.95
CA SER A 346 -3.51 -32.65 -24.43
C SER A 346 -3.35 -34.15 -24.69
N ALA A 347 -3.72 -34.99 -23.72
CA ALA A 347 -4.04 -36.40 -23.96
C ALA A 347 -5.13 -36.87 -22.99
N THR A 348 -6.33 -37.02 -23.54
CA THR A 348 -7.46 -37.79 -23.01
C THR A 348 -7.13 -39.29 -23.06
N CYS A 349 -7.42 -40.02 -21.97
CA CYS A 349 -7.49 -41.48 -22.00
C CYS A 349 -8.78 -41.93 -21.30
N SER A 350 -9.58 -42.70 -22.05
CA SER A 350 -10.80 -43.37 -21.66
C SER A 350 -10.53 -44.87 -21.67
N THR A 351 -10.94 -45.57 -20.62
CA THR A 351 -11.09 -47.04 -20.53
C THR A 351 -12.18 -47.26 -19.49
N ALA A 352 -13.40 -47.61 -19.93
CA ALA A 352 -13.90 -48.97 -20.20
C ALA A 352 -14.45 -49.62 -18.93
#